data_AF-A0A9E6DQB8-F1
#
_entry.id   AF-A0A9E6DQB8-F1
#
_cell.length_a   1.000
_cell.length_b   1.000
_cell.length_c   1.000
_cell.angle_alpha   90.00
_cell.angle_beta   90.00
_cell.angle_gamma   90.00
#
_symmetry.space_group_name_H-M   'P 1'
#
loop_
_entity.id
_entity.type
_entity.pdbx_description
1 polymer ?
#
loop_
_entity_poly.entity_id
_entity_poly.type
_entity_poly.pdbx_seq_one_letter_code
_entity_poly.pdbx_strand_id
1 'polypeptide(L)' 'MRGILMRLFGGTEPSERNPSQQLHLSELPPLTYVIGDIHGMSDLYRKLERQIAAEADGQPCLIVCVGDVVDRGQDS' A
#
# COMPACT_ATOMS: atom_id res chain seq x y z
N MET A 1 12.72 -22.75 -31.07
CA MET A 1 12.38 -21.37 -30.64
C MET A 1 11.13 -21.36 -29.75
N ARG A 2 11.19 -21.85 -28.49
CA ARG A 2 10.05 -21.81 -27.54
C ARG A 2 10.47 -21.76 -26.06
N GLY A 3 11.69 -21.31 -25.73
CA GLY A 3 12.25 -21.44 -24.36
C GLY A 3 12.52 -20.14 -23.59
N ILE A 4 12.29 -18.96 -24.18
CA ILE A 4 12.74 -17.68 -23.59
C ILE A 4 11.58 -16.82 -23.04
N LEU A 5 10.32 -17.15 -23.34
CA LEU A 5 9.18 -16.30 -22.93
C LEU A 5 8.58 -16.63 -21.55
N MET A 6 9.01 -17.72 -20.88
CA MET A 6 8.39 -18.19 -19.63
C MET A 6 9.16 -17.78 -18.35
N ARG A 7 10.15 -16.88 -18.48
CA ARG A 7 10.93 -16.34 -17.35
C ARG A 7 10.54 -14.91 -16.94
N LEU A 8 9.55 -14.31 -17.62
CA LEU A 8 9.08 -12.94 -17.36
C LEU A 8 7.76 -12.87 -16.59
N PHE A 9 7.00 -13.96 -16.52
CA PHE A 9 5.81 -14.06 -15.70
C PHE A 9 5.95 -15.31 -14.86
N GLY A 10 6.30 -15.10 -13.59
CA GLY A 10 6.47 -16.16 -12.61
C GLY A 10 5.27 -17.09 -12.66
N GLY A 11 5.53 -18.35 -13.00
CA GLY A 11 4.65 -19.43 -12.64
C GLY A 11 4.61 -19.48 -11.12
N THR A 12 3.64 -18.82 -10.52
CA THR A 12 3.31 -19.00 -9.12
C THR A 12 2.58 -20.31 -9.01
N GLU A 13 3.31 -21.38 -8.67
CA GLU A 13 2.77 -22.42 -7.80
C GLU A 13 1.93 -21.70 -6.71
N PRO A 14 0.69 -22.10 -6.44
CA PRO A 14 -0.13 -21.46 -5.44
C PRO A 14 0.55 -21.65 -4.09
N SER A 15 1.36 -20.68 -3.68
CA SER A 15 1.88 -20.61 -2.33
C SER A 15 0.65 -20.61 -1.43
N GLU A 16 0.61 -21.51 -0.45
CA GLU A 16 -0.39 -21.49 0.62
C GLU A 16 -0.52 -20.05 1.11
N ARG A 17 -1.57 -19.35 0.67
CA ARG A 17 -1.85 -18.00 1.14
C ARG A 17 -2.11 -18.18 2.62
N ASN A 18 -1.17 -17.69 3.46
CA ASN A 18 -1.46 -17.33 4.84
C ASN A 18 -2.86 -16.70 4.83
N PRO A 19 -3.83 -17.18 5.63
CA PRO A 19 -5.20 -16.69 5.59
C PRO A 19 -5.11 -15.17 5.57
N SER A 20 -5.63 -14.57 4.50
CA SER A 20 -5.37 -13.18 4.15
C SER A 20 -5.46 -12.34 5.42
N GLN A 21 -4.38 -11.64 5.76
CA GLN A 21 -4.40 -10.72 6.90
C GLN A 21 -5.45 -9.66 6.58
N GLN A 22 -6.64 -9.85 7.13
CA GLN A 22 -7.79 -8.99 6.92
C GLN A 22 -7.83 -8.00 8.08
N LEU A 23 -7.78 -6.72 7.74
CA LEU A 23 -8.06 -5.66 8.69
C LEU A 23 -9.58 -5.63 8.89
N HIS A 24 -10.02 -6.07 10.07
CA HIS A 24 -11.42 -5.95 10.47
C HIS A 24 -11.60 -4.67 11.27
N LEU A 25 -12.43 -3.76 10.74
CA LEU A 25 -12.83 -2.52 11.40
C LEU A 25 -14.28 -2.66 11.84
N SER A 26 -14.57 -2.38 13.11
CA SER A 26 -15.94 -2.40 13.63
C SER A 26 -16.84 -1.39 12.91
N GLU A 27 -16.27 -0.27 12.49
CA GLU A 27 -16.91 0.79 11.71
C GLU A 27 -15.90 1.38 10.72
N LEU A 28 -16.34 1.64 9.49
CA LEU A 28 -15.53 2.32 8.48
C LEU A 28 -15.78 3.84 8.54
N PRO A 29 -14.73 4.67 8.54
CA PRO A 29 -14.90 6.11 8.37
C PRO A 29 -15.56 6.46 7.03
N PRO A 30 -16.25 7.61 6.93
CA PRO A 30 -16.91 8.04 5.69
C PRO A 30 -15.94 8.24 4.51
N LEU A 31 -14.66 8.49 4.80
CA LEU A 31 -13.62 8.70 3.80
C LEU A 31 -12.51 7.65 3.99
N THR A 32 -12.08 7.03 2.89
CA THR A 32 -10.96 6.08 2.87
C THR A 32 -10.03 6.40 1.71
N TYR A 33 -8.75 6.56 2.02
CA TYR A 33 -7.68 6.86 1.06
C TYR A 33 -6.70 5.67 1.01
N VAL A 34 -6.45 5.16 -0.18
CA VAL A 34 -5.46 4.10 -0.41
C VAL A 34 -4.23 4.72 -1.05
N ILE A 35 -3.09 4.62 -0.37
CA ILE A 35 -1.81 5.19 -0.82
C ILE A 35 -0.89 4.04 -1.25
N GLY A 36 -0.35 4.15 -2.46
CA GLY A 36 0.62 3.20 -3.01
C GLY A 36 2.01 3.33 -2.37
N ASP A 37 3.04 2.98 -3.12
CA ASP A 37 4.42 2.97 -2.60
C ASP A 37 4.89 4.35 -2.13
N ILE A 38 5.49 4.40 -0.94
CA ILE A 38 6.03 5.63 -0.34
C ILE A 38 7.55 5.68 -0.53
N HIS A 39 8.24 4.54 -0.56
CA HIS A 39 9.70 4.41 -0.72
C HIS A 39 10.50 5.38 0.17
N GLY A 40 10.07 5.55 1.44
CA GLY A 40 10.72 6.45 2.37
C GLY A 40 10.60 7.95 2.05
N MET A 41 9.80 8.36 1.06
CA MET A 41 9.61 9.76 0.67
C MET A 41 8.68 10.52 1.64
N SER A 42 9.10 10.64 2.90
CA SER A 42 8.30 11.20 3.99
C SER A 42 7.81 12.63 3.73
N ASP A 43 8.56 13.45 3.00
CA ASP A 43 8.13 14.81 2.64
C ASP A 43 6.95 14.81 1.66
N LEU A 44 6.94 13.89 0.69
CA LEU A 44 5.83 13.72 -0.24
C LEU A 44 4.60 13.16 0.48
N TYR A 45 4.81 12.19 1.37
CA TYR A 45 3.75 11.64 2.20
C TYR A 45 3.09 12.71 3.07
N ARG A 46 3.88 13.53 3.78
CA ARG A 46 3.37 14.66 4.58
C ARG A 46 2.63 15.70 3.75
N LYS A 47 3.07 15.94 2.52
CA LYS A 47 2.35 16.84 1.60
C LYS A 47 1.00 16.26 1.23
N LEU A 48 0.92 14.96 0.94
CA LEU A 48 -0.31 14.25 0.64
C LEU A 48 -1.26 14.21 1.85
N GLU A 49 -0.74 13.93 3.05
CA GLU A 49 -1.54 13.98 4.29
C GLU A 49 -2.21 15.35 4.49
N ARG A 50 -1.50 16.45 4.22
CA ARG A 50 -2.09 17.80 4.29
C ARG A 50 -3.21 18.01 3.26
N GLN A 51 -3.07 17.44 2.07
CA GLN A 51 -4.11 17.51 1.04
C GLN A 51 -5.34 16.70 1.46
N ILE A 52 -5.14 15.49 1.97
CA ILE A 52 -6.20 14.62 2.50
C ILE A 52 -6.91 15.31 3.66
N ALA A 53 -6.18 15.88 4.61
CA ALA A 53 -6.77 16.57 5.76
C ALA A 53 -7.59 17.80 5.34
N ALA A 54 -7.13 18.54 4.34
CA ALA A 54 -7.88 19.67 3.78
C ALA A 54 -9.15 19.21 3.05
N GLU A 55 -9.09 18.11 2.32
CA GLU A 55 -10.24 17.52 1.62
C GLU A 55 -11.26 16.91 2.59
N ALA A 56 -10.79 16.25 3.65
CA ALA A 56 -11.63 15.64 4.66
C ALA A 56 -12.40 16.67 5.50
N ASP A 57 -11.95 17.93 5.54
CA ASP A 57 -12.63 19.05 6.22
C ASP A 57 -13.07 18.71 7.65
N GLY A 58 -12.15 18.09 8.41
CA GLY A 58 -12.39 17.66 9.79
C GLY A 58 -13.22 16.38 9.95
N GLN A 59 -13.67 15.74 8.87
CA GLN A 59 -14.30 14.43 8.92
C GLN A 59 -13.27 13.33 9.26
N PRO A 60 -13.66 12.31 10.04
CA PRO A 60 -12.82 11.13 10.22
C PRO A 60 -12.52 10.45 8.89
N CYS A 61 -11.25 10.10 8.65
CA CYS A 61 -10.84 9.36 7.46
C CYS A 61 -9.89 8.21 7.84
N LEU A 62 -9.89 7.17 7.00
CA LEU A 62 -8.94 6.07 7.06
C LEU A 62 -7.90 6.24 5.95
N ILE A 63 -6.62 6.18 6.29
CA ILE A 63 -5.54 6.11 5.31
C ILE A 63 -4.93 4.72 5.38
N VAL A 64 -4.91 4.01 4.25
CA VAL A 64 -4.31 2.67 4.09
C VAL A 64 -3.11 2.76 3.16
N CYS A 65 -1.91 2.53 3.68
CA CYS A 65 -0.70 2.39 2.89
C CYS A 65 -0.55 0.93 2.47
N VAL A 66 -0.60 0.64 1.17
CA VAL A 66 -0.61 -0.75 0.63
C VAL A 66 0.70 -1.17 -0.04
N GLY A 67 1.71 -0.30 -0.03
CA GLY A 67 2.98 -0.48 -0.72
C GLY A 67 4.21 -0.37 0.18
N ASP A 68 5.38 -0.25 -0.43
CA ASP A 68 6.66 -0.14 0.26
C ASP A 68 6.73 1.20 1.02
N VAL A 69 6.50 1.15 2.34
CA VAL A 69 6.53 2.35 3.20
C VAL A 69 7.96 2.86 3.37
N VAL A 70 8.91 1.95 3.50
CA VAL A 70 10.34 2.20 3.67
C VAL A 70 11.07 1.59 2.48
N ASP A 71 12.08 2.29 1.96
CA ASP A 71 12.94 1.72 0.91
C ASP A 71 14.03 0.84 1.53
N ARG A 72 14.58 -0.13 0.77
CA ARG A 72 15.63 -1.08 1.23
C ARG A 72 16.99 -0.41 1.50
N GLY A 73 17.03 0.56 2.41
CA GLY A 73 18.26 1.10 2.96
C GLY A 73 18.93 0.06 3.85
N GLN A 74 20.26 0.10 3.89
CA GLN A 74 21.15 -0.83 4.62
C GLN A 74 20.93 -0.98 6.14
N ASP A 75 19.90 -0.33 6.71
CA ASP A 75 19.46 -0.44 8.11
C ASP A 75 17.91 -0.55 8.25
N SER A 76 17.20 -1.01 7.22
CA SER A 76 15.78 -1.44 7.31
C SER A 76 15.63 -2.92 7.63
#